data_AF-A0A327WKA0-F1
#
_entry.id   AF-A0A327WKA0-F1
#
_cell.length_a   1.000
_cell.length_b   1.000
_cell.length_c   1.000
_cell.angle_alpha   90.00
_cell.angle_beta   90.00
_cell.angle_gamma   90.00
#
_symmetry.space_group_name_H-M   'P 1'
#
loop_
_entity.id
_entity.type
_entity.pdbx_description
1 polymer ?
#
loop_
_entity_poly.entity_id
_entity_poly.type
_entity_poly.pdbx_seq_one_letter_code
_entity_poly.pdbx_strand_id
1 'polypeptide(L)'
;MTTQIIECLYDDKVIEFDLSAANMMVNATEMAKAFGEKPSNYLVTDRAKGIIQACLSFQISGNSEAGNPFNGVNSEENLVRVNYRHGTWMHRIVALDFAAWLNPNFAVWMYVTVDQLLMGTVRDRLKRKAFVDAKIARIKNKIYEANRSDMEDLAKLELESKALSRQNTQETRDHYKLFRDEFKNSDN
;
A
#
# COMPACT_ATOMS: atom_id res chain seq x y z
N MET A 1 -24.55 28.12 9.35
CA MET A 1 -23.25 27.64 8.86
C MET A 1 -23.04 28.25 7.49
N THR A 2 -21.86 28.81 7.23
CA THR A 2 -21.53 29.43 5.94
C THR A 2 -21.23 28.33 4.93
N THR A 3 -22.00 28.25 3.85
CA THR A 3 -21.72 27.30 2.76
C THR A 3 -20.40 27.68 2.10
N GLN A 4 -19.46 26.75 2.04
CA GLN A 4 -18.18 26.91 1.36
C GLN A 4 -18.22 26.03 0.12
N ILE A 5 -18.56 26.64 -1.02
CA ILE A 5 -18.58 25.96 -2.32
C ILE A 5 -17.22 26.20 -2.98
N ILE A 6 -16.62 25.13 -3.49
CA ILE A 6 -15.48 25.21 -4.40
C ILE A 6 -15.93 24.74 -5.78
N GLU A 7 -15.53 25.50 -6.79
CA GLU A 7 -15.74 25.17 -8.19
C GLU A 7 -14.45 24.62 -8.80
N CYS A 8 -14.55 23.49 -9.49
CA CYS A 8 -13.46 22.90 -10.26
C CYS A 8 -13.85 22.84 -11.73
N LEU A 9 -12.91 23.13 -12.63
CA LEU A 9 -13.11 22.99 -14.07
C LEU A 9 -12.65 21.61 -14.55
N TYR A 10 -13.52 20.91 -15.25
CA TYR A 10 -13.23 19.67 -15.97
C TYR A 10 -13.80 19.77 -17.37
N ASP A 11 -12.95 19.72 -18.40
CA ASP A 11 -13.39 19.78 -19.82
C ASP A 11 -14.29 21.01 -20.10
N ASP A 12 -13.83 22.19 -19.64
CA ASP A 12 -14.56 23.48 -19.68
C ASP A 12 -15.91 23.50 -18.94
N LYS A 13 -16.17 22.52 -18.07
CA LYS A 13 -17.40 22.41 -17.27
C LYS A 13 -17.10 22.58 -15.80
N VAL A 14 -17.97 23.30 -15.11
CA VAL A 14 -17.86 23.57 -13.67
C VAL A 14 -18.48 22.43 -12.88
N ILE A 15 -17.71 21.88 -11.94
CA ILE A 15 -18.16 20.91 -10.94
C ILE A 15 -18.07 21.57 -9.57
N GLU A 16 -19.21 21.59 -8.86
CA GLU A 16 -19.34 22.19 -7.54
C GLU A 16 -19.13 21.15 -6.42
N PHE A 17 -18.36 21.56 -5.41
CA PHE A 17 -18.09 20.82 -4.18
C PHE A 17 -18.56 21.61 -2.98
N ASP A 18 -19.42 21.04 -2.15
CA ASP A 18 -19.80 21.62 -0.87
C ASP A 18 -18.89 21.07 0.25
N LEU A 19 -18.03 21.94 0.76
CA LEU A 19 -17.12 21.65 1.87
C LEU A 19 -17.71 22.01 3.25
N SER A 20 -18.89 22.64 3.29
CA SER A 20 -19.48 23.08 4.57
C SER A 20 -20.12 21.95 5.36
N ALA A 21 -20.44 20.84 4.70
CA ALA A 21 -20.90 19.64 5.36
C ALA A 21 -19.73 18.91 6.04
N ALA A 22 -19.99 18.28 7.20
CA ALA A 22 -19.02 17.44 7.91
C ALA A 22 -18.40 16.37 6.99
N ASN A 23 -19.15 15.96 5.96
CA ASN A 23 -18.70 15.11 4.87
C ASN A 23 -18.88 15.85 3.54
N MET A 24 -17.80 15.99 2.77
CA MET A 24 -17.82 16.66 1.46
C MET A 24 -18.84 16.03 0.50
N MET A 25 -19.71 16.87 -0.04
CA MET A 25 -20.74 16.50 -1.01
C MET A 25 -20.42 17.10 -2.39
N VAL A 26 -20.77 16.38 -3.44
CA VAL A 26 -20.54 16.77 -4.84
C VAL A 26 -21.88 16.89 -5.55
N ASN A 27 -22.06 17.96 -6.34
CA ASN A 27 -23.26 18.15 -7.15
C ASN A 27 -23.24 17.17 -8.35
N ALA A 28 -23.88 16.01 -8.17
CA ALA A 28 -23.94 14.96 -9.17
C ALA A 28 -24.78 15.37 -10.40
N THR A 29 -25.72 16.29 -10.24
CA THR A 29 -26.51 16.79 -11.38
C THR A 29 -25.62 17.57 -12.34
N GLU A 30 -24.81 18.52 -11.86
CA GLU A 30 -23.89 19.26 -12.73
C GLU A 30 -22.84 18.33 -13.35
N MET A 31 -22.32 17.37 -12.58
CA MET A 31 -21.40 16.35 -13.09
C MET A 31 -22.02 15.52 -14.23
N ALA A 32 -23.28 15.08 -14.11
CA ALA A 32 -23.94 14.25 -15.10
C ALA A 32 -24.24 14.97 -16.42
N LYS A 33 -24.54 16.28 -16.35
CA LYS A 33 -24.80 17.11 -17.54
C LYS A 33 -23.65 17.05 -18.54
N ALA A 34 -22.42 16.99 -18.04
CA ALA A 34 -21.22 16.89 -18.86
C ALA A 34 -21.20 15.69 -19.81
N PHE A 35 -21.95 14.64 -19.49
CA PHE A 35 -21.99 13.36 -20.19
C PHE A 35 -23.37 13.06 -20.80
N GLY A 36 -24.31 14.02 -20.75
CA GLY A 36 -25.67 13.80 -21.24
C GLY A 36 -26.49 12.81 -20.38
N GLU A 37 -26.07 12.58 -19.15
CA GLU A 37 -26.65 11.57 -18.26
C GLU A 37 -27.44 12.19 -17.09
N LYS A 38 -28.12 11.34 -16.33
CA LYS A 38 -28.85 11.73 -15.12
C LYS A 38 -28.43 10.90 -13.91
N PRO A 39 -28.27 11.50 -12.72
CA PRO A 39 -27.98 10.74 -11.49
C PRO A 39 -29.01 9.63 -11.21
N SER A 40 -30.28 9.86 -11.56
CA SER A 40 -31.34 8.85 -11.41
C SER A 40 -31.08 7.56 -12.19
N ASN A 41 -30.45 7.64 -13.38
CA ASN A 41 -30.13 6.47 -14.20
C ASN A 41 -29.07 5.60 -13.50
N TYR A 42 -28.12 6.24 -12.83
CA TYR A 42 -27.11 5.54 -12.04
C TYR A 42 -27.70 4.97 -10.75
N LEU A 43 -28.48 5.75 -9.99
CA LEU A 43 -28.98 5.36 -8.66
C LEU A 43 -29.87 4.10 -8.68
N VAL A 44 -30.49 3.76 -9.82
CA VAL A 44 -31.30 2.53 -9.96
C VAL A 44 -30.47 1.28 -10.21
N THR A 45 -29.18 1.43 -10.57
CA THR A 45 -28.29 0.30 -10.88
C THR A 45 -27.88 -0.48 -9.62
N ASP A 46 -27.58 -1.77 -9.79
CA ASP A 46 -27.07 -2.60 -8.69
C ASP A 46 -25.69 -2.11 -8.20
N ARG A 47 -24.91 -1.50 -9.09
CA ARG A 47 -23.65 -0.83 -8.74
C ARG A 47 -23.87 0.27 -7.70
N ALA A 48 -24.80 1.20 -7.98
CA ALA A 48 -25.09 2.31 -7.08
C ALA A 48 -25.65 1.84 -5.73
N LYS A 49 -26.57 0.88 -5.74
CA LYS A 49 -27.10 0.27 -4.51
C LYS A 49 -26.00 -0.42 -3.70
N GLY A 50 -25.13 -1.16 -4.38
CA GLY A 50 -24.01 -1.87 -3.77
C GLY A 50 -23.02 -0.93 -3.09
N ILE A 51 -22.60 0.17 -3.74
CA ILE A 51 -21.66 1.11 -3.14
C ILE A 51 -22.28 1.88 -1.97
N ILE A 52 -23.55 2.27 -2.05
CA ILE A 52 -24.28 2.93 -0.95
C ILE A 52 -24.33 2.01 0.27
N GLN A 53 -24.74 0.74 0.07
CA GLN A 53 -24.78 -0.24 1.15
C GLN A 53 -23.39 -0.50 1.75
N ALA A 54 -22.35 -0.60 0.91
CA ALA A 54 -20.98 -0.78 1.39
C ALA A 54 -20.51 0.41 2.24
N CYS A 55 -20.84 1.65 1.85
CA CYS A 55 -20.51 2.85 2.62
C CYS A 55 -21.20 2.85 4.00
N LEU A 56 -22.48 2.48 4.05
CA LEU A 56 -23.22 2.37 5.31
C LEU A 56 -22.62 1.29 6.23
N SER A 57 -22.31 0.12 5.68
CA SER A 57 -21.73 -0.99 6.44
C SER A 57 -20.32 -0.67 6.97
N PHE A 58 -19.50 0.05 6.20
CA PHE A 58 -18.14 0.42 6.61
C PHE A 58 -18.12 1.35 7.82
N GLN A 59 -19.14 2.20 7.97
CA GLN A 59 -19.26 3.03 9.17
C GLN A 59 -19.62 2.19 10.40
N ILE A 60 -20.53 1.23 10.25
CA ILE A 60 -21.01 0.38 11.35
C ILE A 60 -19.88 -0.48 11.93
N SER A 61 -18.89 -0.86 11.13
CA SER A 61 -17.74 -1.65 11.61
C SER A 61 -16.79 -0.88 12.53
N GLY A 62 -17.09 0.38 12.89
CA GLY A 62 -16.43 1.07 14.01
C GLY A 62 -15.00 1.52 13.73
N ASN A 63 -14.65 1.77 12.47
CA ASN A 63 -13.37 2.41 12.11
C ASN A 63 -13.38 3.88 12.55
N SER A 64 -13.26 4.13 13.84
CA SER A 64 -13.13 5.46 14.44
C SER A 64 -11.71 6.03 14.34
N GLU A 65 -10.93 5.56 13.37
CA GLU A 65 -9.61 6.09 13.08
C GLU A 65 -9.73 7.53 12.59
N ALA A 66 -8.79 8.38 13.04
CA ALA A 66 -8.67 9.74 12.56
C ALA A 66 -8.48 9.73 11.03
N GLY A 67 -9.47 10.26 10.30
CA GLY A 67 -9.47 10.29 8.84
C GLY A 67 -10.46 9.34 8.16
N ASN A 68 -11.29 8.59 8.89
CA ASN A 68 -12.36 7.80 8.27
C ASN A 68 -13.33 8.73 7.48
N PRO A 69 -13.46 8.57 6.15
CA PRO A 69 -14.34 9.39 5.32
C PRO A 69 -15.83 9.26 5.66
N PHE A 70 -16.22 8.24 6.42
CA PHE A 70 -17.62 7.93 6.74
C PHE A 70 -18.04 8.36 8.14
N ASN A 71 -17.19 9.07 8.88
CA ASN A 71 -17.57 9.62 10.18
C ASN A 71 -18.86 10.46 10.05
N GLY A 72 -19.90 10.10 10.81
CA GLY A 72 -21.20 10.77 10.77
C GLY A 72 -22.13 10.34 9.62
N VAL A 73 -21.76 9.33 8.82
CA VAL A 73 -22.65 8.69 7.85
C VAL A 73 -23.49 7.61 8.54
N ASN A 74 -24.72 7.93 8.93
CA ASN A 74 -25.61 6.99 9.62
C ASN A 74 -26.84 6.61 8.80
N SER A 75 -27.03 7.23 7.64
CA SER A 75 -28.19 7.03 6.76
C SER A 75 -27.85 7.32 5.31
N GLU A 76 -28.69 6.84 4.39
CA GLU A 76 -28.56 7.11 2.96
C GLU A 76 -28.61 8.61 2.65
N GLU A 77 -29.32 9.43 3.44
CA GLU A 77 -29.40 10.88 3.22
C GLU A 77 -28.03 11.56 3.40
N ASN A 78 -27.12 10.97 4.18
CA ASN A 78 -25.74 11.45 4.28
C ASN A 78 -24.89 11.06 3.07
N LEU A 79 -25.34 10.10 2.26
CA LEU A 79 -24.65 9.60 1.07
C LEU A 79 -25.21 10.17 -0.23
N VAL A 80 -26.53 10.32 -0.30
CA VAL A 80 -27.25 10.84 -1.46
C VAL A 80 -28.37 11.74 -0.99
N ARG A 81 -28.30 13.02 -1.39
CA ARG A 81 -29.34 14.00 -1.11
C ARG A 81 -29.97 14.46 -2.41
N VAL A 82 -31.23 14.12 -2.61
CA VAL A 82 -32.00 14.59 -3.77
C VAL A 82 -32.77 15.84 -3.38
N ASN A 83 -32.49 16.96 -4.05
CA ASN A 83 -33.23 18.20 -3.91
C ASN A 83 -33.79 18.62 -5.27
N TYR A 84 -35.12 18.78 -5.35
CA TYR A 84 -35.78 19.16 -6.60
C TYR A 84 -35.27 20.49 -7.18
N ARG A 85 -34.89 21.46 -6.33
CA ARG A 85 -34.41 22.78 -6.75
C ARG A 85 -32.90 22.86 -6.94
N HIS A 86 -32.14 22.03 -6.24
CA HIS A 86 -30.68 22.13 -6.17
C HIS A 86 -29.94 20.90 -6.71
N GLY A 87 -30.66 19.95 -7.33
CA GLY A 87 -30.07 18.76 -7.92
C GLY A 87 -29.84 17.62 -6.92
N THR A 88 -29.17 16.57 -7.42
CA THR A 88 -28.74 15.42 -6.63
C THR A 88 -27.31 15.65 -6.18
N TRP A 89 -27.08 15.49 -4.87
CA TRP A 89 -25.79 15.61 -4.23
C TRP A 89 -25.34 14.26 -3.73
N MET A 90 -24.07 13.91 -3.93
CA MET A 90 -23.49 12.64 -3.52
C MET A 90 -22.29 12.86 -2.60
N HIS A 91 -22.18 12.04 -1.57
CA HIS A 91 -20.97 11.95 -0.76
C HIS A 91 -19.77 11.63 -1.65
N ARG A 92 -18.60 12.21 -1.35
CA ARG A 92 -17.40 12.10 -2.20
C ARG A 92 -17.07 10.69 -2.72
N ILE A 93 -17.26 9.65 -1.92
CA ILE A 93 -16.98 8.27 -2.33
C ILE A 93 -18.03 7.75 -3.34
N VAL A 94 -19.31 8.05 -3.09
CA VAL A 94 -20.40 7.70 -4.02
C VAL A 94 -20.25 8.50 -5.31
N ALA A 95 -19.83 9.77 -5.23
CA ALA A 95 -19.54 10.62 -6.38
C ALA A 95 -18.38 10.10 -7.24
N LEU A 96 -17.33 9.54 -6.63
CA LEU A 96 -16.22 8.91 -7.37
C LEU A 96 -16.68 7.66 -8.13
N ASP A 97 -17.52 6.82 -7.52
CA ASP A 97 -18.08 5.66 -8.22
C ASP A 97 -19.04 6.08 -9.34
N PHE A 98 -19.83 7.13 -9.10
CA PHE A 98 -20.68 7.73 -10.12
C PHE A 98 -19.88 8.28 -11.30
N ALA A 99 -18.80 9.01 -11.06
CA ALA A 99 -17.90 9.50 -12.10
C ALA A 99 -17.24 8.36 -12.91
N ALA A 100 -16.89 7.26 -12.23
CA ALA A 100 -16.38 6.05 -12.90
C ALA A 100 -17.44 5.37 -13.78
N TRP A 101 -18.71 5.42 -13.38
CA TRP A 101 -19.82 4.94 -14.20
C TRP A 101 -20.08 5.84 -15.42
N LEU A 102 -19.98 7.16 -15.26
CA LEU A 102 -20.16 8.12 -16.36
C LEU A 102 -19.10 7.99 -17.46
N ASN A 103 -17.85 7.64 -17.11
CA ASN A 103 -16.76 7.54 -18.06
C ASN A 103 -15.79 6.38 -17.72
N PRO A 104 -15.79 5.28 -18.49
CA PRO A 104 -14.86 4.17 -18.30
C PRO A 104 -13.38 4.55 -18.38
N ASN A 105 -13.00 5.52 -19.21
CA ASN A 105 -11.61 5.98 -19.30
C ASN A 105 -11.17 6.69 -18.02
N PHE A 106 -12.09 7.43 -17.38
CA PHE A 106 -11.85 8.02 -16.07
C PHE A 106 -11.65 6.94 -15.00
N ALA A 107 -12.47 5.88 -15.02
CA ALA A 107 -12.30 4.75 -14.09
C ALA A 107 -10.91 4.10 -14.24
N VAL A 108 -10.47 3.84 -15.47
CA VAL A 108 -9.13 3.31 -15.75
C VAL A 108 -8.04 4.26 -15.24
N TRP A 109 -8.17 5.56 -15.51
CA TRP A 109 -7.20 6.56 -15.02
C TRP A 109 -7.12 6.57 -13.48
N MET A 110 -8.25 6.48 -12.78
CA MET A 110 -8.25 6.36 -11.32
C MET A 110 -7.51 5.10 -10.86
N TYR A 111 -7.80 3.93 -11.46
CA TYR A 111 -7.13 2.68 -11.08
C TYR A 111 -5.62 2.73 -11.34
N VAL A 112 -5.19 3.30 -12.47
CA VAL A 112 -3.77 3.52 -12.79
C VAL A 112 -3.14 4.47 -11.78
N THR A 113 -3.83 5.53 -11.37
CA THR A 113 -3.32 6.49 -10.38
C THR A 113 -3.14 5.83 -9.01
N VAL A 114 -4.13 5.03 -8.57
CA VAL A 114 -4.02 4.24 -7.34
C VAL A 114 -2.87 3.24 -7.43
N ASP A 115 -2.73 2.51 -8.54
CA ASP A 115 -1.61 1.60 -8.77
C ASP A 115 -0.27 2.34 -8.71
N GLN A 116 -0.15 3.50 -9.34
CA GLN A 116 1.05 4.33 -9.29
C GLN A 116 1.37 4.82 -7.88
N LEU A 117 0.38 5.18 -7.07
CA LEU A 117 0.60 5.58 -5.68
C LEU A 117 1.09 4.39 -4.83
N LEU A 118 0.51 3.21 -5.03
CA LEU A 118 0.92 1.98 -4.34
C LEU A 118 2.34 1.55 -4.76
N MET A 119 2.59 1.50 -6.07
CA MET A 119 3.83 0.99 -6.65
C MET A 119 4.95 2.03 -6.67
N GLY A 120 4.64 3.32 -6.70
CA GLY A 120 5.62 4.41 -6.75
C GLY A 120 6.57 4.36 -5.56
N THR A 121 6.00 4.19 -4.36
CA THR A 121 6.81 4.07 -3.13
C THR A 121 7.69 2.82 -3.12
N VAL A 122 7.24 1.72 -3.73
CA VAL A 122 8.01 0.47 -3.82
C VAL A 122 9.14 0.62 -4.85
N ARG A 123 8.82 1.17 -6.02
CA ARG A 123 9.77 1.42 -7.11
C ARG A 123 10.91 2.34 -6.64
N ASP A 124 10.58 3.41 -5.93
CA ASP A 124 11.58 4.35 -5.42
C ASP A 124 12.47 3.72 -4.34
N ARG A 125 11.88 2.92 -3.43
CA ARG A 125 12.63 2.14 -2.44
C ARG A 125 13.58 1.15 -3.09
N LEU A 126 13.12 0.42 -4.11
CA LEU A 126 13.95 -0.55 -4.85
C LEU A 126 15.10 0.14 -5.59
N LYS A 127 14.84 1.25 -6.28
CA LYS A 127 15.88 2.06 -6.93
C LYS A 127 16.92 2.54 -5.93
N ARG A 128 16.47 3.05 -4.78
CA ARG A 128 17.37 3.53 -3.71
C ARG A 128 18.20 2.40 -3.13
N LYS A 129 17.60 1.22 -2.90
CA LYS A 129 18.33 0.03 -2.44
C LYS A 129 19.39 -0.39 -3.46
N ALA A 130 19.04 -0.52 -4.74
CA ALA A 130 19.99 -0.88 -5.78
C ALA A 130 21.18 0.11 -5.86
N PHE A 131 20.90 1.41 -5.74
CA PHE A 131 21.95 2.44 -5.69
C PHE A 131 22.87 2.27 -4.48
N VAL A 132 22.30 2.04 -3.29
CA VAL A 132 23.07 1.80 -2.06
C VAL A 132 23.92 0.53 -2.17
N ASP A 133 23.34 -0.57 -2.66
CA ASP A 133 24.03 -1.85 -2.84
C ASP A 133 25.20 -1.71 -3.83
N ALA A 134 25.01 -0.98 -4.94
CA ALA A 134 26.09 -0.68 -5.89
C ALA A 134 27.23 0.14 -5.25
N LYS A 135 26.90 1.11 -4.40
CA LYS A 135 27.89 1.91 -3.67
C LYS A 135 28.64 1.06 -2.65
N ILE A 136 27.95 0.18 -1.93
CA ILE A 136 28.55 -0.79 -1.00
C ILE A 136 29.52 -1.70 -1.76
N ALA A 137 29.10 -2.29 -2.87
CA ALA A 137 29.95 -3.16 -3.68
C ALA A 137 31.21 -2.43 -4.17
N ARG A 138 31.08 -1.18 -4.63
CA ARG A 138 32.21 -0.36 -5.05
C ARG A 138 33.19 -0.08 -3.91
N ILE A 139 32.69 0.25 -2.72
CA ILE A 139 33.54 0.49 -1.53
C ILE A 139 34.23 -0.81 -1.10
N LYS A 140 33.49 -1.93 -1.05
CA LYS A 140 34.05 -3.25 -0.73
C LYS A 140 35.18 -3.63 -1.68
N ASN A 141 34.98 -3.47 -2.99
CA ASN A 141 36.04 -3.73 -3.97
C ASN A 141 37.23 -2.79 -3.79
N LYS A 142 37.00 -1.49 -3.51
CA LYS A 142 38.09 -0.55 -3.25
C LYS A 142 38.93 -0.96 -2.03
N ILE A 143 38.28 -1.40 -0.95
CA ILE A 143 38.97 -1.88 0.27
C ILE A 143 39.72 -3.18 -0.05
N TYR A 144 39.09 -4.11 -0.77
CA TYR A 144 39.71 -5.37 -1.16
C TYR A 144 40.97 -5.16 -2.00
N GLU A 145 40.89 -4.38 -3.08
CA GLU A 145 42.05 -4.12 -3.95
C GLU A 145 43.16 -3.35 -3.21
N ALA A 146 42.81 -2.42 -2.32
CA ALA A 146 43.79 -1.67 -1.53
C ALA A 146 44.53 -2.54 -0.50
N ASN A 147 43.92 -3.65 -0.05
CA ASN A 147 44.46 -4.54 0.98
C ASN A 147 44.55 -5.98 0.47
N ARG A 148 44.80 -6.16 -0.83
CA ARG A 148 44.64 -7.45 -1.51
C ARG A 148 45.43 -8.58 -0.86
N SER A 149 46.70 -8.34 -0.55
CA SER A 149 47.57 -9.34 0.10
C SER A 149 47.03 -9.74 1.47
N ASP A 150 46.74 -8.76 2.33
CA ASP A 150 46.22 -9.01 3.67
C ASP A 150 44.88 -9.75 3.64
N MET A 151 44.01 -9.44 2.67
CA MET A 151 42.73 -10.13 2.49
C MET A 151 42.90 -11.58 2.01
N GLU A 152 43.87 -11.86 1.14
CA GLU A 152 44.20 -13.22 0.70
C GLU A 152 44.80 -14.05 1.85
N ASP A 153 45.67 -13.46 2.66
CA ASP A 153 46.26 -14.13 3.82
C ASP A 153 45.25 -14.35 4.95
N LEU A 154 44.37 -13.37 5.22
CA LEU A 154 43.24 -13.54 6.13
C LEU A 154 42.35 -14.72 5.71
N ALA A 155 42.04 -14.85 4.42
CA ALA A 155 41.23 -15.96 3.91
C ALA A 155 41.89 -17.33 4.12
N LYS A 156 43.21 -17.43 3.98
CA LYS A 156 43.97 -18.67 4.28
C LYS A 156 43.92 -18.98 5.78
N LEU A 157 44.17 -17.99 6.64
CA LEU A 157 44.13 -18.16 8.10
C LEU A 157 42.74 -18.57 8.59
N GLU A 158 41.66 -18.01 8.03
CA GLU A 158 40.29 -18.41 8.35
C GLU A 158 40.01 -19.87 7.96
N LEU A 159 40.53 -20.32 6.82
CA LEU A 159 40.38 -21.71 6.37
C LEU A 159 41.13 -22.67 7.28
N GLU A 160 42.38 -22.33 7.63
CA GLU A 160 43.21 -23.09 8.54
C GLU A 160 42.57 -23.18 9.94
N SER A 161 42.11 -22.05 10.49
CA SER A 161 41.41 -22.00 11.76
C SER A 161 40.17 -22.91 11.79
N LYS A 162 39.37 -22.91 10.71
CA LYS A 162 38.23 -23.82 10.57
C LYS A 162 38.65 -25.29 10.48
N ALA A 163 39.74 -25.60 9.76
CA ALA A 163 40.26 -26.96 9.66
C ALA A 163 40.73 -27.48 11.03
N LEU A 164 41.50 -26.68 11.77
CA LEU A 164 41.93 -26.98 13.13
C LEU A 164 40.75 -27.20 14.08
N SER A 165 39.72 -26.36 14.00
CA SER A 165 38.51 -26.52 14.82
C SER A 165 37.80 -27.86 14.55
N ARG A 166 37.73 -28.28 13.28
CA ARG A 166 37.17 -29.58 12.89
C ARG A 166 38.04 -30.73 13.38
N GLN A 167 39.36 -30.60 13.27
CA GLN A 167 40.31 -31.59 13.74
C GLN A 167 40.20 -31.79 15.25
N ASN A 168 40.22 -30.71 16.05
CA ASN A 168 40.02 -30.78 17.49
C ASN A 168 38.69 -31.46 17.86
N THR A 169 37.61 -31.15 17.14
CA THR A 169 36.30 -31.79 17.36
C THR A 169 36.37 -33.29 17.08
N GLN A 170 37.08 -33.69 16.02
CA GLN A 170 37.24 -35.08 15.62
C GLN A 170 38.13 -35.85 16.61
N GLU A 171 39.29 -35.30 16.97
CA GLU A 171 40.20 -35.86 17.97
C GLU A 171 39.52 -36.01 19.33
N THR A 172 38.73 -35.02 19.75
CA THR A 172 37.93 -35.10 20.98
C THR A 172 36.93 -36.26 20.90
N ARG A 173 36.21 -36.41 19.78
CA ARG A 173 35.29 -37.54 19.58
C ARG A 173 35.98 -38.90 19.62
N ASP A 174 37.13 -39.02 18.98
CA ASP A 174 37.87 -40.27 18.91
C ASP A 174 38.52 -40.63 20.27
N HIS A 175 38.98 -39.63 21.02
CA HIS A 175 39.43 -39.80 22.41
C HIS A 175 38.29 -40.32 23.31
N TYR A 176 37.08 -39.73 23.21
CA TYR A 176 35.93 -40.22 23.98
C TYR A 176 35.47 -41.62 23.57
N LYS A 177 35.67 -42.04 22.30
CA LYS A 177 35.41 -43.42 21.87
C LYS A 177 36.41 -44.39 22.50
N LEU A 178 37.71 -44.09 22.44
CA LEU A 178 38.77 -44.90 23.05
C LEU A 178 38.52 -45.09 24.55
N PHE A 179 38.24 -44.00 25.28
CA PHE A 179 37.89 -44.07 26.69
C PHE A 179 36.68 -44.97 26.94
N ARG A 180 35.60 -44.83 26.15
CA ARG A 180 34.43 -45.71 26.28
C ARG A 180 34.77 -47.19 26.03
N ASP A 181 35.60 -47.48 25.04
CA ASP A 181 35.93 -48.84 24.64
C ASP A 181 36.86 -49.54 25.65
N GLU A 182 37.76 -48.79 26.31
CA GLU A 182 38.58 -49.31 27.43
C GLU A 182 37.72 -49.76 28.61
N PHE A 183 36.73 -48.96 29.03
CA PHE A 183 35.84 -49.32 30.14
C PHE A 183 34.87 -50.46 29.82
N LYS A 184 34.57 -50.70 28.54
CA LYS A 184 33.77 -51.88 28.13
C LYS A 184 34.55 -53.20 28.20
N ASN A 185 35.87 -53.15 28.06
CA ASN A 185 36.72 -54.34 28.08
C ASN A 185 37.23 -54.72 29.48
N SER A 186 37.05 -53.86 30.49
CA SER A 186 37.44 -54.12 31.88
C SER A 186 36.37 -54.85 32.71
N ASP A 187 35.14 -54.97 32.21
CA ASP A 187 34.00 -55.61 32.88
C ASP A 187 33.75 -57.08 32.40
N ASN A 188 34.73 -57.70 31.72
CA ASN A 188 34.70 -59.08 31.22
C ASN A 188 35.85 -59.89 31.80
#